data_AF-A0A6L8TWY0-F1
#
_entry.id   AF-A0A6L8TWY0-F1
#
_cell.length_a   1.000
_cell.length_b   1.000
_cell.length_c   1.000
_cell.angle_alpha   90.00
_cell.angle_beta   90.00
_cell.angle_gamma   90.00
#
_symmetry.space_group_name_H-M   'P 1'
#
loop_
_entity.id
_entity.type
_entity.pdbx_description
1 polymer ?
#
loop_
_entity_poly.entity_id
_entity_poly.type
_entity_poly.pdbx_seq_one_letter_code
_entity_poly.pdbx_strand_id
1 'polypeptide(L)'
;LLSLPFLIFAWYMLIRFTGGLAGIATGRFWFIAVFLLVNSAVMLLLVFIIAGDKGAGTGNVMSGYYIIMNLIHYFLAAYLIHFPWKGQNLIHDHDRKIVAPVLFIIMMIQCVPVMFMERGEWPGMIFIFGFFAGNLFLPVYFSWFTLAHSFASSKETVTTGSFDEFCRKYKISPRESEVIMEICNGLSNKEISEKLFISLQTVKDHSHHIYIKTNVKSRVQLINLVKDEV
;
A
#
# COMPACT_ATOMS: atom_id res chain seq x y z
N LEU A 1 -9.60 6.16 28.65
CA LEU A 1 -8.88 5.28 27.71
C LEU A 1 -9.69 5.19 26.43
N LEU A 2 -9.03 5.10 25.27
CA LEU A 2 -9.69 4.82 23.99
C LEU A 2 -10.62 3.60 24.17
N SER A 3 -11.81 3.64 23.58
CA SER A 3 -12.74 2.54 23.70
C SER A 3 -12.13 1.27 23.09
N LEU A 4 -12.33 0.12 23.72
CA LEU A 4 -11.83 -1.17 23.22
C LEU A 4 -12.19 -1.45 21.74
N PRO A 5 -13.39 -1.09 21.24
CA PRO A 5 -13.71 -1.21 19.82
C PRO A 5 -12.73 -0.45 18.90
N PHE A 6 -12.22 0.70 19.35
CA PHE A 6 -11.27 1.49 18.57
C PHE A 6 -9.90 0.79 18.44
N LEU A 7 -9.43 0.16 19.52
CA LEU A 7 -8.16 -0.60 19.50
C LEU A 7 -8.26 -1.81 18.56
N ILE A 8 -9.38 -2.54 18.63
CA ILE A 8 -9.67 -3.67 17.73
C ILE A 8 -9.72 -3.19 16.28
N PHE A 9 -10.36 -2.06 16.00
CA PHE A 9 -10.42 -1.48 14.66
C PHE A 9 -9.03 -1.09 14.13
N ALA A 10 -8.17 -0.51 14.98
CA ALA A 10 -6.82 -0.16 14.60
C ALA A 10 -5.98 -1.39 14.23
N TRP A 11 -6.05 -2.46 15.03
CA TRP A 11 -5.41 -3.74 14.69
C TRP A 11 -5.95 -4.33 13.40
N TYR A 12 -7.26 -4.28 13.18
CA TYR A 12 -7.87 -4.68 11.92
C TYR A 12 -7.29 -3.87 10.75
N MET A 13 -7.20 -2.55 10.89
CA MET A 13 -6.65 -1.68 9.84
C MET A 13 -5.17 -1.95 9.57
N LEU A 14 -4.38 -2.21 10.61
CA LEU A 14 -2.98 -2.62 10.48
C LEU A 14 -2.86 -3.90 9.64
N ILE A 15 -3.57 -4.96 10.04
CA ILE A 15 -3.54 -6.25 9.33
C ILE A 15 -4.11 -6.16 7.92
N ARG A 16 -5.18 -5.37 7.74
CA ARG A 16 -5.77 -5.13 6.42
C ARG A 16 -4.75 -4.48 5.50
N PHE A 17 -4.07 -3.44 5.99
CA PHE A 17 -3.07 -2.70 5.24
C PHE A 17 -1.87 -3.59 4.88
N THR A 18 -1.25 -4.25 5.87
CA THR A 18 -0.09 -5.12 5.62
C THR A 18 -0.45 -6.36 4.80
N GLY A 19 -1.63 -6.92 5.01
CA GLY A 19 -2.16 -8.01 4.19
C GLY A 19 -2.40 -7.60 2.75
N GLY A 20 -2.90 -6.38 2.52
CA GLY A 20 -3.01 -5.81 1.18
C GLY A 20 -1.65 -5.66 0.48
N LEU A 21 -0.63 -5.19 1.21
CA LEU A 21 0.75 -5.14 0.70
C LEU A 21 1.34 -6.53 0.43
N ALA A 22 0.91 -7.55 1.17
CA ALA A 22 1.33 -8.93 1.01
C ALA A 22 0.52 -9.71 -0.06
N GLY A 23 -0.40 -9.07 -0.78
CA GLY A 23 -1.25 -9.70 -1.80
C GLY A 23 -2.39 -10.55 -1.24
N ILE A 24 -2.75 -10.39 0.03
CA ILE A 24 -3.82 -11.13 0.72
C ILE A 24 -5.13 -10.33 0.63
N ALA A 25 -6.21 -10.99 0.23
CA ALA A 25 -7.55 -10.39 0.13
C ALA A 25 -8.22 -10.23 1.51
N THR A 26 -7.68 -9.35 2.36
CA THR A 26 -8.17 -9.05 3.72
C THR A 26 -9.43 -8.17 3.73
N GLY A 27 -9.83 -7.58 2.59
CA GLY A 27 -10.99 -6.69 2.48
C GLY A 27 -12.36 -7.38 2.35
N ARG A 28 -12.42 -8.72 2.40
CA ARG A 28 -13.69 -9.46 2.29
C ARG A 28 -14.50 -9.30 3.58
N PHE A 29 -15.80 -9.00 3.46
CA PHE A 29 -16.69 -8.80 4.61
C PHE A 29 -16.61 -9.93 5.66
N TRP A 30 -16.53 -11.19 5.20
CA TRP A 30 -16.43 -12.34 6.09
C TRP A 30 -15.18 -12.33 6.97
N PHE A 31 -14.03 -11.88 6.45
CA PHE A 31 -12.80 -11.75 7.24
C PHE A 31 -12.96 -10.73 8.36
N ILE A 32 -13.61 -9.59 8.08
CA ILE A 32 -13.92 -8.55 9.07
C ILE A 32 -14.81 -9.13 10.18
N ALA A 33 -15.87 -9.83 9.80
CA ALA A 33 -16.80 -10.44 10.74
C ALA A 33 -16.10 -11.45 11.66
N VAL A 34 -15.25 -12.32 11.10
CA VAL A 34 -14.47 -13.30 11.88
C VAL A 34 -13.48 -12.61 12.82
N PHE A 35 -12.73 -11.61 12.34
CA PHE A 35 -11.76 -10.88 13.15
C PHE A 35 -12.41 -10.20 14.37
N LEU A 36 -13.55 -9.53 14.15
CA LEU A 36 -14.30 -8.88 15.21
C LEU A 36 -14.90 -9.88 16.19
N LEU A 37 -15.43 -11.00 15.68
CA LEU A 37 -16.02 -12.06 16.51
C LEU A 37 -14.97 -12.68 17.43
N VAL A 38 -13.78 -13.03 16.89
CA VAL A 38 -12.69 -13.60 17.68
C VAL A 38 -12.25 -12.66 18.79
N ASN A 39 -12.01 -11.37 18.49
CA ASN A 39 -11.61 -10.40 19.51
C ASN A 39 -12.71 -10.18 20.56
N SER A 40 -13.97 -10.13 20.14
CA SER A 40 -15.12 -9.99 21.04
C SER A 40 -15.27 -11.23 21.95
N ALA A 41 -15.08 -12.42 21.41
CA ALA A 41 -15.17 -13.68 22.16
C ALA A 41 -14.05 -13.79 23.21
N VAL A 42 -12.80 -13.45 22.85
CA VAL A 42 -11.69 -13.41 23.81
C VAL A 42 -11.97 -12.41 24.93
N MET A 43 -12.54 -11.25 24.61
CA MET A 43 -12.89 -10.26 25.61
C MET A 43 -14.01 -10.71 26.56
N LEU A 44 -15.07 -11.31 26.03
CA LEU A 44 -16.15 -11.86 26.86
C LEU A 44 -15.62 -12.96 27.80
N LEU A 45 -14.72 -13.80 27.30
CA LEU A 45 -14.06 -14.84 28.09
C LEU A 45 -13.21 -14.24 29.23
N LEU A 46 -12.44 -13.20 28.95
CA LEU A 46 -11.65 -12.51 29.99
C LEU A 46 -12.55 -11.85 31.03
N VAL A 47 -13.62 -11.17 30.61
CA VAL A 47 -14.61 -10.58 31.54
C VAL A 47 -15.26 -11.66 32.41
N PHE A 48 -15.61 -12.80 31.82
CA PHE A 48 -16.17 -13.93 32.56
C PHE A 48 -15.19 -14.48 33.62
N ILE A 49 -13.90 -14.61 33.28
CA ILE A 49 -12.86 -15.04 34.22
C ILE A 49 -12.72 -14.04 35.38
N ILE A 50 -12.67 -12.73 35.08
CA ILE A 50 -12.58 -11.68 36.10
C ILE A 50 -13.82 -11.67 37.00
N ALA A 51 -15.02 -11.82 36.44
CA ALA A 51 -16.26 -11.84 37.22
C ALA A 51 -16.29 -12.99 38.24
N GLY A 52 -15.56 -14.08 37.98
CA GLY A 52 -15.37 -15.19 38.90
C GLY A 52 -14.27 -14.98 39.95
N ASP A 53 -13.33 -14.05 39.72
CA ASP A 53 -12.17 -13.80 40.58
C ASP A 53 -12.30 -12.46 41.34
N LYS A 54 -12.51 -12.54 42.66
CA LYS A 54 -12.68 -11.36 43.53
C LYS A 54 -11.39 -10.55 43.73
N GLY A 55 -10.23 -11.05 43.29
CA GLY A 55 -8.93 -10.41 43.47
C GLY A 55 -8.38 -9.67 42.25
N ALA A 56 -8.93 -9.90 41.05
CA ALA A 56 -8.40 -9.34 39.81
C ALA A 56 -8.97 -7.93 39.54
N GLY A 57 -8.12 -6.91 39.64
CA GLY A 57 -8.48 -5.55 39.22
C GLY A 57 -8.74 -5.48 37.71
N THR A 58 -9.91 -4.98 37.30
CA THR A 58 -10.33 -4.90 35.89
C THR A 58 -9.33 -4.13 35.02
N GLY A 59 -8.62 -3.14 35.57
CA GLY A 59 -7.60 -2.36 34.87
C GLY A 59 -6.38 -3.18 34.41
N ASN A 60 -5.90 -4.10 35.26
CA ASN A 60 -4.73 -4.91 34.96
C ASN A 60 -5.01 -5.96 33.88
N VAL A 61 -6.20 -6.55 33.89
CA VAL A 61 -6.57 -7.55 32.87
C VAL A 61 -6.79 -6.91 31.50
N MET A 62 -7.40 -5.72 31.45
CA MET A 62 -7.57 -4.98 30.18
C MET A 62 -6.23 -4.52 29.60
N SER A 63 -5.31 -4.08 30.46
CA SER A 63 -3.94 -3.72 30.06
C SER A 63 -3.18 -4.94 29.54
N GLY A 64 -3.28 -6.09 30.23
CA GLY A 64 -2.71 -7.35 29.79
C GLY A 64 -3.27 -7.84 28.45
N TYR A 65 -4.60 -7.78 28.26
CA TYR A 65 -5.25 -8.09 26.98
C TYR A 65 -4.69 -7.21 25.86
N TYR A 66 -4.64 -5.90 26.07
CA TYR A 66 -4.13 -4.97 25.08
C TYR A 66 -2.69 -5.31 24.71
N ILE A 67 -1.80 -5.50 25.69
CA ILE A 67 -0.39 -5.80 25.43
C ILE A 67 -0.25 -7.09 24.62
N ILE A 68 -0.90 -8.18 25.05
CA ILE A 68 -0.82 -9.49 24.38
C ILE A 68 -1.33 -9.38 22.94
N MET A 69 -2.51 -8.79 22.75
CA MET A 69 -3.07 -8.64 21.41
C MET A 69 -2.22 -7.70 20.56
N ASN A 70 -1.70 -6.61 21.11
CA ASN A 70 -0.84 -5.70 20.37
C ASN A 70 0.43 -6.41 19.87
N LEU A 71 1.08 -7.21 20.73
CA LEU A 71 2.22 -8.03 20.33
C LEU A 71 1.84 -8.95 19.17
N ILE A 72 0.76 -9.72 19.30
CA ILE A 72 0.29 -10.66 18.25
C ILE A 72 0.11 -9.94 16.91
N HIS A 73 -0.60 -8.81 16.90
CA HIS A 73 -0.91 -8.10 15.66
C HIS A 73 0.33 -7.44 15.02
N TYR A 74 1.25 -6.89 15.82
CA TYR A 74 2.50 -6.32 15.28
C TYR A 74 3.46 -7.39 14.76
N PHE A 75 3.56 -8.54 15.44
CA PHE A 75 4.31 -9.69 14.91
C PHE A 75 3.69 -10.23 13.63
N LEU A 76 2.35 -10.34 13.58
CA LEU A 76 1.66 -10.77 12.36
C LEU A 76 1.87 -9.76 11.22
N ALA A 77 1.78 -8.46 11.47
CA ALA A 77 2.06 -7.41 10.50
C ALA A 77 3.50 -7.51 9.95
N ALA A 78 4.49 -7.64 10.84
CA ALA A 78 5.89 -7.82 10.45
C ALA A 78 6.10 -9.10 9.62
N TYR A 79 5.47 -10.20 10.02
CA TYR A 79 5.50 -11.46 9.27
C TYR A 79 4.94 -11.29 7.85
N LEU A 80 3.77 -10.64 7.71
CA LEU A 80 3.14 -10.39 6.42
C LEU A 80 4.00 -9.54 5.48
N ILE A 81 4.71 -8.54 6.02
CA ILE A 81 5.64 -7.71 5.24
C ILE A 81 6.86 -8.51 4.78
N HIS A 82 7.34 -9.45 5.59
CA HIS A 82 8.52 -10.26 5.27
C HIS A 82 8.24 -11.50 4.43
N PHE A 83 7.02 -12.03 4.45
CA PHE A 83 6.64 -13.25 3.75
C PHE A 83 5.39 -13.00 2.89
N PRO A 84 5.54 -12.30 1.74
CA PRO A 84 4.43 -11.99 0.87
C PRO A 84 3.81 -13.27 0.28
N TRP A 85 2.49 -13.30 0.21
CA TRP A 85 1.73 -14.44 -0.29
C TRP A 85 1.73 -14.42 -1.83
N LYS A 86 2.01 -15.58 -2.47
CA LYS A 86 2.06 -15.74 -3.95
C LYS A 86 3.17 -14.94 -4.68
N GLY A 87 4.24 -14.52 -4.00
CA GLY A 87 5.42 -13.96 -4.67
C GLY A 87 5.20 -12.60 -5.35
N GLN A 88 4.12 -11.89 -5.04
CA GLN A 88 3.95 -10.48 -5.44
C GLN A 88 4.74 -9.59 -4.48
N ASN A 89 5.87 -9.06 -4.94
CA ASN A 89 6.66 -8.08 -4.18
C ASN A 89 6.19 -6.66 -4.49
N LEU A 90 5.08 -6.24 -3.88
CA LEU A 90 4.62 -4.84 -3.94
C LEU A 90 5.54 -3.89 -3.14
N ILE A 91 6.27 -4.43 -2.17
CA ILE A 91 7.24 -3.71 -1.32
C ILE A 91 8.65 -4.03 -1.81
N HIS A 92 9.46 -3.00 -2.06
CA HIS A 92 10.86 -3.15 -2.41
C HIS A 92 11.69 -3.66 -1.21
N ASP A 93 12.79 -4.40 -1.46
CA ASP A 93 13.60 -4.99 -0.38
C ASP A 93 14.19 -3.95 0.58
N HIS A 94 14.41 -2.72 0.09
CA HIS A 94 14.86 -1.60 0.91
C HIS A 94 13.81 -1.19 1.95
N ASP A 95 12.55 -1.02 1.53
CA ASP A 95 11.45 -0.63 2.41
C ASP A 95 11.19 -1.69 3.48
N ARG A 96 11.33 -2.97 3.13
CA ARG A 96 11.19 -4.08 4.08
C ARG A 96 12.18 -3.99 5.24
N LYS A 97 13.42 -3.58 4.98
CA LYS A 97 14.46 -3.39 6.01
C LYS A 97 14.20 -2.18 6.91
N ILE A 98 13.48 -1.18 6.43
CA ILE A 98 13.12 0.03 7.20
C ILE A 98 11.86 -0.20 8.03
N VAL A 99 10.82 -0.80 7.42
CA VAL A 99 9.50 -0.92 8.05
C VAL A 99 9.53 -1.83 9.28
N ALA A 100 10.25 -2.96 9.24
CA ALA A 100 10.29 -3.91 10.35
C ALA A 100 10.83 -3.33 11.68
N PRO A 101 12.02 -2.69 11.74
CA PRO A 101 12.50 -2.07 12.97
C PRO A 101 11.60 -0.92 13.44
N VAL A 102 11.00 -0.17 12.51
CA VAL A 102 10.06 0.90 12.88
C VAL A 102 8.78 0.35 13.50
N LEU A 103 8.21 -0.73 12.94
CA LEU A 103 7.05 -1.40 13.55
C LEU A 103 7.37 -1.93 14.94
N PHE A 104 8.58 -2.46 15.16
CA PHE A 104 9.02 -2.89 16.49
C PHE A 104 9.12 -1.72 17.48
N ILE A 105 9.66 -0.58 17.05
CA ILE A 105 9.72 0.63 17.88
C ILE A 105 8.31 1.13 18.22
N ILE A 106 7.40 1.17 17.25
CA ILE A 106 6.00 1.55 17.46
C ILE A 106 5.34 0.61 18.47
N MET A 107 5.54 -0.69 18.33
CA MET A 107 5.03 -1.71 19.25
C MET A 107 5.52 -1.46 20.68
N MET A 108 6.81 -1.14 20.87
CA MET A 108 7.38 -0.79 22.18
C MET A 108 6.78 0.49 22.76
N ILE A 109 6.66 1.55 21.94
CA ILE A 109 6.04 2.82 22.35
C ILE A 109 4.59 2.63 22.77
N GLN A 110 3.88 1.66 22.19
CA GLN A 110 2.49 1.36 22.55
C GLN A 110 2.36 0.46 23.79
N CYS A 111 3.27 -0.50 23.99
CA CYS A 111 3.19 -1.43 25.12
C CYS A 111 3.75 -0.84 26.43
N VAL A 112 4.88 -0.13 26.38
CA VAL A 112 5.59 0.33 27.60
C VAL A 112 4.72 1.29 28.44
N PRO A 113 4.08 2.33 27.90
CA PRO A 113 3.29 3.25 28.73
C PRO A 113 2.06 2.59 29.37
N VAL A 114 1.49 1.57 28.72
CA VAL A 114 0.35 0.80 29.24
C VAL A 114 0.72 0.06 30.54
N MET A 115 1.96 -0.42 30.67
CA MET A 115 2.45 -1.07 31.89
C MET A 115 2.53 -0.13 33.11
N PHE A 116 2.60 1.19 32.87
CA PHE A 116 2.73 2.20 33.93
C PHE A 116 1.46 3.00 34.17
N MET A 117 0.34 2.64 33.56
CA MET A 117 -0.91 3.40 33.66
C MET A 117 -1.47 3.50 35.08
N GLU A 118 -1.15 2.55 35.96
CA GLU A 118 -1.56 2.61 37.38
C GLU A 118 -0.74 3.63 38.20
N ARG A 119 0.40 4.10 37.68
CA ARG A 119 1.32 5.01 38.41
C ARG A 119 1.07 6.49 38.15
N GLY A 120 0.15 6.85 37.25
CA GLY A 120 -0.18 8.24 36.95
C GLY A 120 -0.82 8.43 35.57
N GLU A 121 -1.17 9.67 35.25
CA GLU A 121 -1.93 9.99 34.03
C GLU A 121 -1.05 10.20 32.79
N TRP A 122 0.20 10.65 32.98
CA TRP A 122 1.15 10.94 31.89
C TRP A 122 1.44 9.76 30.93
N PRO A 123 1.52 8.48 31.37
CA PRO A 123 1.73 7.35 30.45
C PRO A 123 0.56 7.19 29.48
N GLY A 124 -0.66 7.57 29.89
CA GLY A 124 -1.82 7.58 29.02
C GLY A 124 -1.73 8.58 27.88
N MET A 125 -1.13 9.75 28.11
CA MET A 125 -0.91 10.73 27.04
C MET A 125 0.09 10.21 26.03
N ILE A 126 1.23 9.68 26.49
CA ILE A 126 2.25 9.08 25.62
C ILE A 126 1.66 7.94 24.81
N PHE A 127 0.87 7.08 25.45
CA PHE A 127 0.17 6.02 24.77
C PHE A 127 -0.70 6.55 23.63
N ILE A 128 -1.55 7.56 23.88
CA ILE A 128 -2.45 8.11 22.87
C ILE A 128 -1.66 8.66 21.68
N PHE A 129 -0.65 9.52 21.93
CA PHE A 129 0.15 10.09 20.84
C PHE A 129 0.91 9.01 20.05
N GLY A 130 1.55 8.07 20.76
CA GLY A 130 2.27 6.96 20.14
C GLY A 130 1.35 6.00 19.38
N PHE A 131 0.12 5.81 19.85
CA PHE A 131 -0.88 5.00 19.19
C PHE A 131 -1.30 5.61 17.85
N PHE A 132 -1.67 6.88 17.82
CA PHE A 132 -2.09 7.55 16.58
C PHE A 132 -0.92 7.69 15.60
N ALA A 133 0.24 8.14 16.06
CA ALA A 133 1.43 8.26 15.22
C ALA A 133 1.83 6.90 14.61
N GLY A 134 1.80 5.84 15.42
CA GLY A 134 2.14 4.49 14.99
C GLY A 134 1.17 3.91 13.95
N ASN A 135 -0.13 4.07 14.15
CA ASN A 135 -1.14 3.59 13.20
C ASN A 135 -1.15 4.39 11.88
N LEU A 136 -0.70 5.65 11.92
CA LEU A 136 -0.57 6.48 10.73
C LEU A 136 0.72 6.21 9.95
N PHE A 137 1.77 5.68 10.60
CA PHE A 137 3.10 5.47 10.02
C PHE A 137 3.04 4.70 8.70
N LEU A 138 2.43 3.51 8.67
CA LEU A 138 2.40 2.66 7.48
C LEU A 138 1.68 3.33 6.30
N PRO A 139 0.42 3.80 6.43
CA PRO A 139 -0.25 4.54 5.37
C PRO A 139 0.52 5.76 4.89
N VAL A 140 1.12 6.54 5.79
CA VAL A 140 1.88 7.75 5.41
C VAL A 140 3.21 7.40 4.77
N TYR A 141 3.95 6.42 5.28
CA TYR A 141 5.22 5.96 4.72
C TYR A 141 5.03 5.52 3.27
N PHE A 142 4.04 4.65 3.02
CA PHE A 142 3.78 4.16 1.67
C PHE A 142 3.03 5.17 0.79
N SER A 143 2.20 6.06 1.34
CA SER A 143 1.57 7.15 0.58
C SER A 143 2.60 8.21 0.18
N TRP A 144 3.53 8.55 1.07
CA TRP A 144 4.65 9.43 0.76
C TRP A 144 5.61 8.75 -0.20
N PHE A 145 5.85 7.44 -0.08
CA PHE A 145 6.67 6.70 -1.04
C PHE A 145 6.00 6.60 -2.42
N THR A 146 4.68 6.35 -2.51
CA THR A 146 3.97 6.37 -3.81
C THR A 146 3.93 7.76 -4.40
N LEU A 147 3.75 8.81 -3.58
CA LEU A 147 3.88 10.20 -4.03
C LEU A 147 5.30 10.50 -4.47
N ALA A 148 6.32 10.17 -3.66
CA ALA A 148 7.72 10.36 -3.97
C ALA A 148 8.15 9.55 -5.20
N HIS A 149 7.62 8.36 -5.41
CA HIS A 149 7.80 7.56 -6.62
C HIS A 149 7.01 8.16 -7.79
N SER A 150 5.85 8.78 -7.60
CA SER A 150 5.20 9.54 -8.69
C SER A 150 5.99 10.82 -9.05
N PHE A 151 6.67 11.44 -8.08
CA PHE A 151 7.61 12.55 -8.28
C PHE A 151 9.03 12.12 -8.73
N ALA A 152 9.41 10.86 -8.50
CA ALA A 152 10.68 10.30 -8.93
C ALA A 152 10.54 9.52 -10.25
N SER A 153 9.34 9.01 -10.57
CA SER A 153 8.95 8.45 -11.87
C SER A 153 8.67 9.54 -12.88
N SER A 154 8.49 10.80 -12.47
CA SER A 154 8.71 11.95 -13.35
C SER A 154 10.20 12.25 -13.59
N LYS A 155 11.11 11.51 -12.94
CA LYS A 155 12.57 11.65 -13.04
C LYS A 155 13.31 10.40 -13.51
N GLU A 156 12.65 9.24 -13.59
CA GLU A 156 13.08 8.11 -14.44
C GLU A 156 12.57 8.32 -15.87
N THR A 157 13.01 9.44 -16.41
CA THR A 157 12.95 9.81 -17.80
C THR A 157 14.27 9.41 -18.45
N VAL A 158 14.47 8.11 -18.57
CA VAL A 158 15.30 7.61 -19.67
C VAL A 158 14.48 7.90 -20.94
N THR A 159 14.88 8.96 -21.65
CA THR A 159 14.43 9.47 -22.97
C THR A 159 13.27 10.48 -23.11
N THR A 160 12.72 11.15 -22.07
CA THR A 160 11.67 12.18 -22.36
C THR A 160 12.19 13.45 -23.01
N GLY A 161 13.44 13.86 -22.79
CA GLY A 161 13.97 15.04 -23.50
C GLY A 161 13.87 14.88 -25.02
N SER A 162 14.25 13.70 -25.51
CA SER A 162 14.26 13.38 -26.94
C SER A 162 12.87 12.99 -27.45
N PHE A 163 12.08 12.22 -26.69
CA PHE A 163 10.73 11.83 -27.10
C PHE A 163 9.73 12.99 -27.10
N ASP A 164 9.83 13.91 -26.14
CA ASP A 164 9.00 15.12 -26.11
C ASP A 164 9.39 16.07 -27.26
N GLU A 165 10.68 16.14 -27.60
CA GLU A 165 11.17 16.85 -28.77
C GLU A 165 10.67 16.21 -30.07
N PHE A 166 10.71 14.89 -30.19
CA PHE A 166 10.11 14.13 -31.29
C PHE A 166 8.61 14.45 -31.43
N CYS A 167 7.86 14.37 -30.33
CA CYS A 167 6.42 14.66 -30.34
C CYS A 167 6.13 16.10 -30.76
N ARG A 168 6.94 17.07 -30.30
CA ARG A 168 6.85 18.47 -30.70
C ARG A 168 7.20 18.68 -32.18
N LYS A 169 8.27 18.05 -32.66
CA LYS A 169 8.76 18.12 -34.05
C LYS A 169 7.71 17.62 -35.03
N TYR A 170 7.05 16.50 -34.71
CA TYR A 170 6.03 15.89 -35.58
C TYR A 170 4.58 16.26 -35.21
N LYS A 171 4.38 17.20 -34.27
CA LYS A 171 3.05 17.67 -33.81
C LYS A 171 2.12 16.50 -33.41
N ILE A 172 2.69 15.56 -32.66
CA ILE A 172 2.01 14.40 -32.11
C ILE A 172 1.14 14.86 -30.93
N SER A 173 -0.12 14.44 -30.92
CA SER A 173 -1.04 14.72 -29.82
C SER A 173 -0.79 13.77 -28.64
N PRO A 174 -1.23 14.11 -27.42
CA PRO A 174 -1.06 13.25 -26.24
C PRO A 174 -1.58 11.82 -26.45
N ARG A 175 -2.70 11.68 -27.18
CA ARG A 175 -3.28 10.37 -27.45
C ARG A 175 -2.51 9.57 -28.48
N GLU A 176 -1.95 10.24 -29.49
CA GLU A 176 -1.08 9.59 -30.47
C GLU A 176 0.25 9.19 -29.83
N SER A 177 0.82 9.98 -28.91
CA SER A 177 2.07 9.61 -28.23
C SER A 177 1.92 8.36 -27.37
N GLU A 178 0.78 8.19 -26.70
CA GLU A 178 0.46 6.94 -25.99
C GLU A 178 0.44 5.75 -26.94
N VAL A 179 -0.17 5.89 -28.12
CA VAL A 179 -0.20 4.84 -29.16
C VAL A 179 1.21 4.54 -29.68
N ILE A 180 2.06 5.56 -29.91
CA ILE A 180 3.46 5.39 -30.36
C ILE A 180 4.26 4.59 -29.31
N MET A 181 4.09 4.90 -28.03
CA MET A 181 4.81 4.23 -26.95
C MET A 181 4.47 2.73 -26.92
N GLU A 182 3.18 2.40 -27.02
CA GLU A 182 2.76 1.00 -27.06
C GLU A 182 3.16 0.29 -28.36
N ILE A 183 3.25 1.03 -29.47
CA ILE A 183 3.83 0.51 -30.70
C ILE A 183 5.30 0.11 -30.50
N CYS A 184 6.08 0.96 -29.84
CA CYS A 184 7.49 0.72 -29.52
C CYS A 184 7.69 -0.43 -28.52
N ASN A 185 6.75 -0.63 -27.60
CA ASN A 185 6.69 -1.78 -26.71
C ASN A 185 6.35 -3.11 -27.42
N GLY A 186 6.08 -3.08 -28.73
CA GLY A 186 5.80 -4.27 -29.52
C GLY A 186 4.35 -4.76 -29.47
N LEU A 187 3.43 -4.01 -28.86
CA LEU A 187 2.04 -4.44 -28.72
C LEU A 187 1.27 -4.36 -30.05
N SER A 188 0.51 -5.40 -30.37
CA SER A 188 -0.41 -5.42 -31.52
C SER A 188 -1.53 -4.39 -31.35
N ASN A 189 -2.17 -3.96 -32.44
CA ASN A 189 -3.25 -2.98 -32.36
C ASN A 189 -4.42 -3.47 -31.48
N LYS A 190 -4.62 -4.78 -31.36
CA LYS A 190 -5.62 -5.38 -30.46
C LYS A 190 -5.21 -5.20 -29.00
N GLU A 191 -3.96 -5.52 -28.65
CA GLU A 191 -3.44 -5.33 -27.29
C GLU A 191 -3.41 -3.84 -26.90
N ILE A 192 -3.06 -2.95 -27.83
CA ILE A 192 -3.14 -1.50 -27.64
C ILE A 192 -4.58 -1.06 -27.36
N SER A 193 -5.54 -1.61 -28.10
CA SER A 193 -6.96 -1.28 -27.92
C SER A 193 -7.47 -1.66 -26.53
N GLU A 194 -7.06 -2.84 -26.05
CA GLU A 194 -7.39 -3.35 -24.71
C GLU A 194 -6.68 -2.53 -23.62
N LYS A 195 -5.39 -2.22 -23.79
CA LYS A 195 -4.59 -1.49 -22.81
C LYS A 195 -4.99 -0.03 -22.66
N LEU A 196 -5.31 0.64 -23.76
CA LEU A 196 -5.69 2.06 -23.78
C LEU A 196 -7.21 2.26 -23.67
N PHE A 197 -8.01 1.20 -23.53
CA PHE A 197 -9.47 1.24 -23.45
C PHE A 197 -10.13 2.02 -24.60
N ILE A 198 -9.67 1.79 -25.84
CA ILE A 198 -10.24 2.36 -27.06
C ILE A 198 -10.54 1.29 -28.09
N SER A 199 -11.39 1.60 -29.08
CA SER A 199 -11.71 0.62 -30.12
C SER A 199 -10.49 0.29 -30.99
N LEU A 200 -10.44 -0.92 -31.53
CA LEU A 200 -9.41 -1.33 -32.49
C LEU A 200 -9.36 -0.39 -33.71
N GLN A 201 -10.52 0.13 -34.13
CA GLN A 201 -10.60 1.11 -35.23
C GLN A 201 -9.91 2.42 -34.84
N THR A 202 -10.16 2.92 -33.64
CA THR A 202 -9.52 4.13 -33.11
C THR A 202 -7.99 4.00 -33.05
N VAL A 203 -7.46 2.83 -32.69
CA VAL A 203 -6.00 2.57 -32.73
C VAL A 203 -5.47 2.64 -34.17
N LYS A 204 -6.19 2.08 -35.15
CA LYS A 204 -5.83 2.16 -36.56
C LYS A 204 -5.85 3.60 -37.07
N ASP A 205 -6.85 4.37 -36.69
CA ASP A 205 -7.00 5.78 -37.09
C ASP A 205 -5.85 6.62 -36.50
N HIS A 206 -5.53 6.44 -35.22
CA HIS A 206 -4.36 7.06 -34.59
C HIS A 206 -3.06 6.65 -35.30
N SER A 207 -2.86 5.36 -35.57
CA SER A 207 -1.66 4.88 -36.27
C SER A 207 -1.52 5.50 -37.66
N HIS A 208 -2.63 5.63 -38.39
CA HIS A 208 -2.66 6.26 -39.70
C HIS A 208 -2.29 7.76 -39.61
N HIS A 209 -2.84 8.50 -38.65
CA HIS A 209 -2.49 9.91 -38.45
C HIS A 209 -1.03 10.08 -38.03
N ILE A 210 -0.49 9.20 -37.19
CA ILE A 210 0.92 9.17 -36.81
C ILE A 210 1.79 8.98 -38.04
N TYR A 211 1.46 8.01 -38.91
CA TYR A 211 2.23 7.74 -40.12
C TYR A 211 2.26 8.93 -41.08
N ILE A 212 1.13 9.64 -41.23
CA ILE A 212 1.05 10.88 -42.00
C ILE A 212 1.95 11.96 -41.38
N LYS A 213 1.86 12.17 -40.06
CA LYS A 213 2.63 13.21 -39.35
C LYS A 213 4.13 12.97 -39.38
N THR A 214 4.55 11.71 -39.28
CA THR A 214 5.96 11.29 -39.25
C THR A 214 6.53 10.96 -40.63
N ASN A 215 5.69 10.97 -41.68
CA ASN A 215 6.03 10.62 -43.05
C ASN A 215 6.64 9.21 -43.21
N VAL A 216 6.24 8.28 -42.35
CA VAL A 216 6.62 6.86 -42.43
C VAL A 216 5.50 6.03 -43.05
N LYS A 217 5.84 4.89 -43.67
CA LYS A 217 4.88 4.03 -44.39
C LYS A 217 4.56 2.73 -43.65
N SER A 218 5.28 2.42 -42.57
CA SER A 218 5.08 1.18 -41.84
C SER A 218 5.38 1.33 -40.35
N ARG A 219 4.80 0.41 -39.57
CA ARG A 219 5.04 0.30 -38.13
C ARG A 219 6.53 0.15 -37.79
N VAL A 220 7.25 -0.66 -38.59
CA VAL A 220 8.69 -0.88 -38.38
C VAL A 220 9.48 0.40 -38.65
N GLN A 221 9.11 1.17 -39.69
CA GLN A 221 9.72 2.46 -39.96
C GLN A 221 9.46 3.47 -38.84
N LEU A 222 8.25 3.48 -38.27
CA LEU A 222 7.94 4.31 -37.10
C LEU A 222 8.84 3.94 -35.90
N ILE A 223 8.97 2.64 -35.60
CA ILE A 223 9.80 2.17 -34.48
C ILE A 223 11.26 2.56 -34.69
N ASN A 224 11.79 2.41 -35.91
CA ASN A 224 13.16 2.80 -36.23
C ASN A 224 13.35 4.31 -36.13
N LEU A 225 12.43 5.11 -36.67
CA LEU A 225 12.48 6.57 -36.58
C LEU A 225 12.50 7.04 -35.12
N VAL A 226 11.66 6.46 -34.27
CA VAL A 226 11.66 6.79 -32.84
C VAL A 226 13.01 6.41 -32.21
N LYS A 227 13.55 5.22 -32.50
CA LYS A 227 14.87 4.80 -31.97
C LYS A 227 16.06 5.64 -32.45
N ASP A 228 15.98 6.17 -33.67
CA ASP A 228 17.06 6.99 -34.25
C ASP A 228 17.04 8.42 -33.69
N GLU A 229 15.87 8.91 -33.28
CA GLU A 229 15.68 10.27 -32.77
C GLU A 229 15.51 10.35 -31.23
N VAL A 230 15.46 9.22 -30.51
CA VAL A 230 15.15 9.15 -29.07
C VAL A 230 16.06 8.15 -28.36
#